data_AF-A0A7V8DE82-F1
#
_entry.id   AF-A0A7V8DE82-F1
#
_cell.length_a   1.000
_cell.length_b   1.000
_cell.length_c   1.000
_cell.angle_alpha   90.00
_cell.angle_beta   90.00
_cell.angle_gamma   90.00
#
_symmetry.space_group_name_H-M   'P 1'
#
loop_
_entity.id
_entity.type
_entity.pdbx_description
1 polymer ?
#
loop_
_entity_poly.entity_id
_entity_poly.type
_entity_poly.pdbx_seq_one_letter_code
_entity_poly.pdbx_strand_id
1 'polypeptide(L)'
;MSIGERVKKLRLERGFSQNVLAEACGCTQSNIANLENGRTGLPRYIRELAKVLEVSPEWLQTGEGETLSESFLGEVRKYQQINIGIRLRDTREALGLSKDAICRKLGVDIETWKEWEAGTSKPDVDAIIQWGKFDGVTLDWIYRGIGHSLPYSVVEMLTDLDLRRRGIKKS
;
A
#
# COMPACT_ATOMS: atom_id res chain seq x y z
N MET A 1 -13.23 4.34 -23.93
CA MET A 1 -12.40 4.73 -22.78
C MET A 1 -11.00 4.18 -22.98
N SER A 2 -9.97 5.02 -22.87
CA SER A 2 -8.56 4.62 -22.97
C SER A 2 -8.06 3.99 -21.66
N ILE A 3 -6.88 3.36 -21.69
CA ILE A 3 -6.21 2.86 -20.47
C ILE A 3 -5.96 3.98 -19.46
N GLY A 4 -5.53 5.16 -19.94
CA GLY A 4 -5.25 6.31 -19.08
C GLY A 4 -6.50 6.79 -18.34
N GLU A 5 -7.64 6.81 -19.03
CA GLU A 5 -8.94 7.15 -18.43
C GLU A 5 -9.38 6.10 -17.39
N ARG A 6 -9.22 4.80 -17.69
CA ARG A 6 -9.52 3.72 -16.73
C ARG A 6 -8.66 3.81 -15.48
N VAL A 7 -7.35 4.02 -15.64
CA VAL A 7 -6.40 4.18 -14.52
C VAL A 7 -6.78 5.39 -13.69
N LYS A 8 -7.03 6.55 -14.31
CA LYS A 8 -7.43 7.77 -13.61
C LYS A 8 -8.72 7.58 -12.82
N LYS A 9 -9.72 6.94 -13.42
CA LYS A 9 -10.99 6.63 -12.77
C LYS A 9 -10.78 5.76 -11.53
N LEU A 10 -10.13 4.60 -11.68
CA LEU A 10 -9.90 3.66 -10.58
C LEU A 10 -9.03 4.25 -9.47
N ARG A 11 -8.03 5.06 -9.84
CA ARG A 11 -7.17 5.77 -8.90
C ARG A 11 -7.99 6.70 -8.01
N LEU A 12 -8.87 7.51 -8.60
CA LEU A 12 -9.72 8.44 -7.88
C LEU A 12 -10.77 7.71 -7.03
N GLU A 13 -11.39 6.65 -7.55
CA GLU A 13 -12.34 5.81 -6.79
C GLU A 13 -11.70 5.16 -5.56
N ARG A 14 -10.40 4.87 -5.62
CA ARG A 14 -9.62 4.31 -4.51
C ARG A 14 -9.02 5.37 -3.59
N GLY A 15 -9.23 6.66 -3.86
CA GLY A 15 -8.70 7.76 -3.07
C GLY A 15 -7.20 8.02 -3.25
N PHE A 16 -6.58 7.44 -4.28
CA PHE A 16 -5.15 7.61 -4.52
C PHE A 16 -4.83 8.92 -5.23
N SER A 17 -3.77 9.60 -4.78
CA SER A 17 -3.11 10.63 -5.59
C SER A 17 -2.22 9.98 -6.65
N GLN A 18 -1.76 10.74 -7.65
CA GLN A 18 -0.83 10.20 -8.65
C GLN A 18 0.51 9.78 -8.02
N ASN A 19 0.99 10.50 -7.01
CA ASN A 19 2.19 10.13 -6.25
C ASN A 19 1.99 8.81 -5.51
N VAL A 20 0.88 8.67 -4.78
CA VAL A 20 0.59 7.44 -4.00
C VAL A 20 0.48 6.22 -4.92
N LEU A 21 -0.21 6.35 -6.06
CA LEU A 21 -0.27 5.26 -7.03
C LEU A 21 1.11 4.94 -7.61
N ALA A 22 1.91 5.96 -7.92
CA ALA A 22 3.25 5.76 -8.47
C ALA A 22 4.17 5.01 -7.49
N GLU A 23 4.18 5.42 -6.22
CA GLU A 23 4.93 4.76 -5.15
C GLU A 23 4.48 3.30 -5.00
N ALA A 24 3.18 3.03 -4.95
CA ALA A 24 2.64 1.68 -4.86
C ALA A 24 3.01 0.80 -6.07
N CYS A 25 3.09 1.39 -7.27
CA CYS A 25 3.49 0.70 -8.49
C CYS A 25 5.01 0.64 -8.70
N GLY A 26 5.83 1.25 -7.83
CA GLY A 26 7.28 1.32 -8.01
C GLY A 26 7.72 2.13 -9.23
N CYS A 27 6.96 3.16 -9.62
CA CYS A 27 7.26 4.05 -10.73
C CYS A 27 7.24 5.53 -10.30
N THR A 28 7.49 6.47 -11.22
CA THR A 28 7.48 7.91 -10.90
C THR A 28 6.09 8.50 -11.09
N GLN A 29 5.75 9.59 -10.38
CA GLN A 29 4.48 10.28 -10.63
C GLN A 29 4.35 10.78 -12.07
N SER A 30 5.47 11.20 -12.70
CA SER A 30 5.50 11.55 -14.12
C SER A 30 5.08 10.38 -15.02
N ASN A 31 5.40 9.13 -14.65
CA ASN A 31 4.92 7.94 -15.39
C ASN A 31 3.39 7.83 -15.33
N ILE A 32 2.80 7.97 -14.14
CA ILE A 32 1.33 7.93 -13.96
C ILE A 32 0.67 9.10 -14.69
N ALA A 33 1.20 10.31 -14.56
CA ALA A 33 0.65 11.48 -15.24
C ALA A 33 0.71 11.33 -16.78
N ASN A 34 1.80 10.81 -17.33
CA ASN A 34 1.90 10.58 -18.78
C ASN A 34 0.94 9.49 -19.27
N LEU A 35 0.72 8.44 -18.48
CA LEU A 35 -0.27 7.40 -18.76
C LEU A 35 -1.70 7.97 -18.77
N GLU A 36 -2.07 8.73 -17.73
CA GLU A 36 -3.41 9.32 -17.61
C GLU A 36 -3.71 10.36 -18.71
N ASN A 37 -2.68 11.03 -19.23
CA ASN A 37 -2.79 11.98 -20.33
C ASN A 37 -2.65 11.32 -21.72
N GLY A 38 -2.62 9.99 -21.81
CA GLY A 38 -2.56 9.26 -23.08
C GLY A 38 -1.22 9.31 -23.81
N ARG A 39 -0.16 9.83 -23.18
CA ARG A 39 1.20 9.84 -23.74
C ARG A 39 1.88 8.47 -23.66
N THR A 40 1.30 7.53 -22.92
CA THR A 40 1.77 6.15 -22.82
C THR A 40 0.57 5.22 -22.97
N GLY A 41 0.58 4.39 -24.01
CA GLY A 41 -0.50 3.43 -24.27
C GLY A 41 -0.34 2.09 -23.54
N LEU A 42 0.90 1.65 -23.28
CA LEU A 42 1.17 0.39 -22.57
C LEU A 42 2.34 0.57 -21.59
N PRO A 43 2.07 0.80 -20.30
CA PRO A 43 3.13 0.96 -19.31
C PRO A 43 3.82 -0.38 -19.02
N ARG A 44 5.14 -0.37 -18.83
CA ARG A 44 5.92 -1.56 -18.43
C ARG A 44 5.50 -2.14 -17.08
N TYR A 45 4.87 -1.32 -16.24
CA TYR A 45 4.42 -1.62 -14.89
C TYR A 45 2.89 -1.90 -14.83
N ILE A 46 2.30 -2.36 -15.94
CA ILE A 46 0.86 -2.62 -16.02
C ILE A 46 0.38 -3.68 -15.03
N ARG A 47 1.21 -4.69 -14.73
CA ARG A 47 0.85 -5.75 -13.77
C ARG A 47 0.83 -5.23 -12.35
N GLU A 48 1.75 -4.35 -12.00
CA GLU A 48 1.83 -3.68 -10.70
C GLU A 48 0.64 -2.73 -10.55
N LEU A 49 0.31 -1.96 -11.59
CA LEU A 49 -0.93 -1.16 -11.63
C LEU A 49 -2.16 -2.02 -11.41
N ALA A 50 -2.29 -3.13 -12.13
CA ALA A 50 -3.40 -4.07 -12.02
C ALA A 50 -3.53 -4.64 -10.60
N LYS A 51 -2.40 -4.96 -9.94
CA LYS A 51 -2.39 -5.43 -8.54
C LYS A 51 -2.84 -4.36 -7.55
N VAL A 52 -2.33 -3.14 -7.70
CA VAL A 52 -2.66 -2.00 -6.81
C VAL A 52 -4.09 -1.52 -7.02
N LEU A 53 -4.55 -1.51 -8.27
CA LEU A 53 -5.91 -1.12 -8.65
C LEU A 53 -6.89 -2.28 -8.59
N GLU A 54 -6.47 -3.48 -8.17
CA GLU A 54 -7.31 -4.66 -7.99
C GLU A 54 -8.20 -4.96 -9.21
N VAL A 55 -7.57 -4.99 -10.38
CA VAL A 55 -8.21 -5.35 -11.66
C VAL A 55 -7.26 -6.22 -12.47
N SER A 56 -7.76 -7.00 -13.43
CA SER A 56 -6.93 -7.80 -14.32
C SER A 56 -6.08 -6.89 -15.23
N PRO A 57 -4.82 -7.27 -15.53
CA PRO A 57 -3.98 -6.55 -16.48
C PRO A 57 -4.65 -6.43 -17.86
N GLU A 58 -5.37 -7.47 -18.27
CA GLU A 58 -6.07 -7.56 -19.55
C GLU A 58 -7.19 -6.52 -19.62
N TRP A 59 -8.09 -6.49 -18.62
CA TRP A 59 -9.16 -5.49 -18.56
C TRP A 59 -8.60 -4.07 -18.46
N LEU A 60 -7.52 -3.87 -17.70
CA LEU A 60 -6.91 -2.55 -17.59
C LEU A 60 -6.38 -2.07 -18.96
N GLN A 61 -5.78 -2.99 -19.73
CA GLN A 61 -5.23 -2.72 -21.05
C GLN A 61 -6.30 -2.48 -22.12
N THR A 62 -7.30 -3.35 -22.21
CA THR A 62 -8.27 -3.35 -23.32
C THR A 62 -9.59 -2.66 -22.94
N GLY A 63 -10.00 -2.78 -21.68
CA GLY A 63 -11.34 -2.43 -21.21
C GLY A 63 -12.37 -3.53 -21.46
N GLU A 64 -11.92 -4.70 -21.93
CA GLU A 64 -12.75 -5.84 -22.30
C GLU A 64 -12.45 -7.04 -21.39
N GLY A 65 -13.42 -7.95 -21.26
CA GLY A 65 -13.28 -9.15 -20.44
C GLY A 65 -13.59 -8.94 -18.96
N GLU A 66 -13.20 -9.92 -18.14
CA GLU A 66 -13.44 -9.91 -16.70
C GLU A 66 -12.54 -8.90 -15.99
N THR A 67 -13.15 -8.08 -15.15
CA THR A 67 -12.43 -7.10 -14.33
C THR A 67 -11.45 -7.76 -13.37
N LEU A 68 -11.69 -8.99 -12.92
CA LEU A 68 -10.79 -9.80 -12.10
C LEU A 68 -11.00 -11.27 -12.45
N SER A 69 -9.93 -11.99 -12.79
CA SER A 69 -9.96 -13.46 -12.89
C SER A 69 -9.62 -14.10 -11.54
N GLU A 70 -10.11 -15.31 -11.27
CA GLU A 70 -9.83 -16.01 -10.00
C GLU A 70 -8.34 -16.24 -9.76
N SER A 71 -7.58 -16.59 -10.81
CA SER A 71 -6.12 -16.76 -10.70
C SER A 71 -5.43 -15.44 -10.30
N PHE A 72 -5.84 -14.33 -10.91
CA PHE A 72 -5.29 -13.02 -10.61
C PHE A 72 -5.76 -12.50 -9.23
N LEU A 73 -6.98 -12.83 -8.81
CA LEU A 73 -7.48 -12.50 -7.47
C LEU A 73 -6.60 -13.10 -6.37
N GLY A 74 -6.12 -14.33 -6.56
CA GLY A 74 -5.13 -14.95 -5.67
C GLY A 74 -3.83 -14.14 -5.57
N GLU A 75 -3.31 -13.66 -6.69
CA GLU A 75 -2.13 -12.79 -6.72
C GLU A 75 -2.38 -11.45 -6.02
N VAL A 76 -3.52 -10.81 -6.28
CA VAL A 76 -3.92 -9.52 -5.66
C VAL A 76 -4.00 -9.67 -4.15
N ARG A 77 -4.68 -10.72 -3.65
CA ARG A 77 -4.81 -10.98 -2.21
C ARG A 77 -3.45 -11.15 -1.54
N LYS A 78 -2.56 -11.94 -2.14
CA LYS A 78 -1.19 -12.15 -1.65
C LYS A 78 -0.40 -10.85 -1.65
N TYR A 79 -0.48 -10.08 -2.73
CA TYR A 79 0.17 -8.77 -2.84
C TYR A 79 -0.30 -7.80 -1.76
N GLN A 80 -1.62 -7.67 -1.54
CA GLN A 80 -2.18 -6.83 -0.48
C GLN A 80 -1.64 -7.23 0.90
N GLN A 81 -1.64 -8.53 1.19
CA GLN A 81 -1.22 -9.06 2.48
C GLN A 81 0.25 -8.77 2.79
N ILE A 82 1.14 -8.97 1.82
CA ILE A 82 2.56 -8.62 1.94
C ILE A 82 2.72 -7.12 2.23
N ASN A 83 2.01 -6.27 1.49
CA ASN A 83 2.10 -4.81 1.69
C ASN A 83 1.54 -4.34 3.03
N ILE A 84 0.47 -4.99 3.53
CA ILE A 84 -0.03 -4.76 4.89
C ILE A 84 1.08 -5.09 5.90
N GLY A 85 1.73 -6.25 5.78
CA GLY A 85 2.82 -6.66 6.65
C GLY A 85 4.00 -5.69 6.67
N ILE A 86 4.41 -5.21 5.49
CA ILE A 86 5.45 -4.19 5.36
C ILE A 86 5.06 -2.92 6.12
N ARG A 87 3.83 -2.42 5.93
CA ARG A 87 3.37 -1.20 6.60
C ARG A 87 3.25 -1.37 8.11
N LEU A 88 2.82 -2.53 8.61
CA LEU A 88 2.84 -2.83 10.04
C LEU A 88 4.27 -2.74 10.60
N ARG A 89 5.22 -3.43 9.96
CA ARG A 89 6.62 -3.45 10.38
C ARG A 89 7.22 -2.04 10.38
N ASP A 90 7.04 -1.31 9.29
CA ASP A 90 7.65 0.00 9.11
C ASP A 90 7.06 1.02 10.08
N THR A 91 5.75 0.98 10.31
CA THR A 91 5.08 1.83 11.31
C THR A 91 5.57 1.51 12.72
N ARG A 92 5.67 0.22 13.07
CA ARG A 92 6.19 -0.23 14.36
C ARG A 92 7.61 0.27 14.60
N GLU A 93 8.49 0.12 13.61
CA GLU A 93 9.89 0.55 13.72
C GLU A 93 10.05 2.06 13.72
N ALA A 94 9.25 2.79 12.95
CA ALA A 94 9.21 4.24 12.95
C ALA A 94 8.82 4.80 14.33
N LEU A 95 7.87 4.14 15.00
CA LEU A 95 7.46 4.44 16.38
C LEU A 95 8.44 3.93 17.45
N GLY A 96 9.55 3.28 17.06
CA GLY A 96 10.55 2.73 17.99
C GLY A 96 10.07 1.53 18.79
N LEU A 97 9.01 0.84 18.35
CA LEU A 97 8.42 -0.29 19.06
C LEU A 97 9.11 -1.61 18.68
N SER A 98 9.38 -2.45 19.68
CA SER A 98 9.72 -3.87 19.43
C SER A 98 8.45 -4.67 19.12
N LYS A 99 8.61 -5.87 18.54
CA LYS A 99 7.49 -6.81 18.31
C LYS A 99 6.77 -7.14 19.62
N ASP A 100 7.52 -7.41 20.69
CA ASP A 100 6.97 -7.68 22.02
C ASP A 100 6.17 -6.48 22.57
N ALA A 101 6.70 -5.25 22.41
CA ALA A 101 6.05 -4.05 22.90
C ALA A 101 4.68 -3.81 22.23
N ILE A 102 4.59 -3.98 20.90
CA ILE A 102 3.31 -3.82 20.21
C ILE A 102 2.34 -4.96 20.52
N CYS A 103 2.83 -6.20 20.63
CA CYS A 103 2.01 -7.35 21.00
C CYS A 103 1.35 -7.14 22.37
N ARG A 104 2.12 -6.65 23.35
CA ARG A 104 1.62 -6.31 24.68
C ARG A 104 0.58 -5.18 24.65
N LYS A 105 0.80 -4.14 23.84
CA LYS A 105 -0.16 -3.03 23.68
C LYS A 105 -1.50 -3.50 23.10
N LEU A 106 -1.46 -4.44 22.17
CA LEU A 106 -2.65 -4.90 21.43
C LEU A 106 -3.29 -6.16 22.02
N GLY A 107 -2.61 -6.85 22.95
CA GLY A 107 -3.08 -8.12 23.50
C GLY A 107 -3.05 -9.27 22.50
N VAL A 108 -2.09 -9.24 21.56
CA VAL A 108 -1.91 -10.27 20.52
C VAL A 108 -0.66 -11.09 20.78
N ASP A 109 -0.66 -12.35 20.35
CA ASP A 109 0.52 -13.21 20.46
C ASP A 109 1.63 -12.79 19.48
N ILE A 110 2.89 -12.99 19.89
CA ILE A 110 4.06 -12.61 19.09
C ILE A 110 4.15 -13.38 17.76
N GLU A 111 3.68 -14.63 17.71
CA GLU A 111 3.68 -15.43 16.50
C GLU A 111 2.65 -14.92 15.50
N THR A 112 1.45 -14.58 15.99
CA THR A 112 0.42 -13.90 15.19
C THR A 112 0.96 -12.60 14.59
N TRP A 113 1.66 -11.78 15.36
CA TRP A 113 2.25 -10.54 14.84
C TRP A 113 3.32 -10.78 13.77
N LYS A 114 4.17 -11.80 13.95
CA LYS A 114 5.20 -12.14 12.95
C LYS A 114 4.57 -12.58 11.63
N GLU A 115 3.50 -13.36 11.68
CA GLU A 115 2.76 -13.76 10.48
C GLU A 115 2.16 -12.56 9.75
N TRP A 116 1.67 -11.57 10.49
CA TRP A 116 1.18 -10.32 9.90
C TRP A 116 2.30 -9.58 9.18
N GLU A 117 3.45 -9.36 9.83
CA GLU A 117 4.60 -8.69 9.20
C GLU A 117 5.18 -9.47 8.02
N ALA A 118 5.12 -10.80 8.06
CA ALA A 118 5.55 -11.68 6.97
C ALA A 118 4.55 -11.70 5.80
N GLY A 119 3.34 -11.19 6.00
CA GLY A 119 2.28 -11.24 5.01
C GLY A 119 1.73 -12.65 4.79
N THR A 120 1.81 -13.53 5.80
CA THR A 120 1.24 -14.89 5.77
C THR A 120 -0.16 -14.94 6.38
N SER A 121 -0.50 -14.05 7.31
CA SER A 121 -1.87 -13.77 7.77
C SER A 121 -2.17 -12.25 7.73
N LYS A 122 -3.45 -11.85 7.76
CA LYS A 122 -3.85 -10.43 7.79
C LYS A 122 -4.17 -10.04 9.24
N PRO A 123 -3.83 -8.81 9.67
CA PRO A 123 -4.26 -8.32 10.97
C PRO A 123 -5.78 -8.22 11.04
N ASP A 124 -6.30 -8.39 12.26
CA ASP A 124 -7.68 -8.04 12.58
C ASP A 124 -7.85 -6.52 12.52
N VAL A 125 -8.99 -6.08 12.00
CA VAL A 125 -9.37 -4.66 11.93
C VAL A 125 -9.39 -4.05 13.34
N ASP A 126 -9.88 -4.78 14.34
CA ASP A 126 -9.96 -4.32 15.72
C ASP A 126 -8.58 -4.08 16.32
N ALA A 127 -7.59 -4.92 15.97
CA ALA A 127 -6.21 -4.72 16.41
C ALA A 127 -5.62 -3.41 15.86
N ILE A 128 -5.92 -3.06 14.60
CA ILE A 128 -5.45 -1.81 13.99
C ILE A 128 -6.20 -0.60 14.52
N ILE A 129 -7.51 -0.71 14.77
CA ILE A 129 -8.29 0.32 15.45
C ILE A 129 -7.71 0.58 16.84
N GLN A 130 -7.39 -0.48 17.59
CA GLN A 130 -6.79 -0.37 18.91
C GLN A 130 -5.40 0.27 18.85
N TRP A 131 -4.57 -0.09 17.85
CA TRP A 131 -3.29 0.58 17.64
C TRP A 131 -3.45 2.07 17.34
N GLY A 132 -4.43 2.43 16.52
CA GLY A 132 -4.76 3.80 16.20
C GLY A 132 -5.06 4.68 17.41
N LYS A 133 -5.71 4.12 18.44
CA LYS A 133 -6.00 4.86 19.70
C LYS A 133 -4.75 5.30 20.46
N PHE A 134 -3.65 4.56 20.34
CA PHE A 134 -2.42 4.83 21.09
C PHE A 134 -1.39 5.63 20.29
N ASP A 135 -1.21 5.28 19.02
CA ASP A 135 -0.09 5.78 18.22
C ASP A 135 -0.55 6.49 16.92
N GLY A 136 -1.86 6.73 16.74
CA GLY A 136 -2.41 7.51 15.63
C GLY A 136 -2.40 6.80 14.26
N VAL A 137 -2.11 5.51 14.23
CA VAL A 137 -2.15 4.67 13.02
C VAL A 137 -3.58 4.57 12.48
N THR A 138 -3.76 4.53 11.16
CA THR A 138 -5.07 4.42 10.51
C THR A 138 -5.22 3.16 9.67
N LEU A 139 -6.46 2.69 9.52
CA LEU A 139 -6.80 1.58 8.61
C LEU A 139 -6.44 1.92 7.16
N ASP A 140 -6.66 3.16 6.74
CA ASP A 140 -6.33 3.63 5.39
C ASP A 140 -4.83 3.53 5.11
N TRP A 141 -3.99 3.88 6.08
CA TRP A 141 -2.56 3.63 5.95
C TRP A 141 -2.26 2.13 5.90
N ILE A 142 -2.69 1.36 6.90
CA ILE A 142 -2.28 -0.05 7.03
C ILE A 142 -2.80 -0.93 5.88
N TYR A 143 -4.05 -0.74 5.43
CA TYR A 143 -4.66 -1.58 4.39
C TYR A 143 -4.49 -1.02 2.99
N ARG A 144 -4.47 0.31 2.82
CA ARG A 144 -4.46 0.94 1.48
C ARG A 144 -3.18 1.70 1.16
N GLY A 145 -2.28 1.91 2.14
CA GLY A 145 -1.06 2.68 1.94
C GLY A 145 -1.29 4.18 1.78
N ILE A 146 -2.45 4.68 2.22
CA ILE A 146 -2.82 6.09 2.09
C ILE A 146 -2.20 6.86 3.27
N GLY A 147 -1.05 7.49 3.06
CA GLY A 147 -0.28 8.13 4.15
C GLY A 147 -0.88 9.43 4.70
N HIS A 148 -1.70 10.14 3.92
CA HIS A 148 -2.27 11.43 4.35
C HIS A 148 -3.36 11.31 5.42
N SER A 149 -3.83 10.11 5.73
CA SER A 149 -4.72 9.85 6.87
C SER A 149 -3.97 9.78 8.20
N LEU A 150 -2.63 9.67 8.18
CA LEU A 150 -1.82 9.64 9.39
C LEU A 150 -1.58 11.04 9.97
N PRO A 151 -1.36 11.16 11.29
CA PRO A 151 -0.80 12.36 11.88
C PRO A 151 0.56 12.70 11.25
N TYR A 152 0.84 14.00 11.09
CA TYR A 152 2.09 14.47 10.49
C TYR A 152 3.34 13.90 11.19
N SER A 153 3.31 13.76 12.53
CA SER A 153 4.40 13.17 13.30
C SER A 153 4.72 11.74 12.89
N VAL A 154 3.71 10.91 12.59
CA VAL A 154 3.91 9.52 12.16
C VAL A 154 4.47 9.49 10.73
N VAL A 155 4.00 10.37 9.86
CA VAL A 155 4.53 10.51 8.49
C VAL A 155 6.01 10.89 8.51
N GLU A 156 6.39 11.82 9.39
CA GLU A 156 7.79 12.23 9.55
C GLU A 156 8.66 11.07 10.04
N MET A 157 8.20 10.32 11.05
CA MET A 157 8.93 9.15 11.56
C MET A 157 9.13 8.06 10.50
N LEU A 158 8.10 7.80 9.68
CA LEU A 158 8.17 6.85 8.56
C LEU A 158 9.16 7.32 7.49
N THR A 159 9.12 8.61 7.15
CA THR A 159 10.06 9.23 6.20
C THR A 159 11.50 9.09 6.72
N ASP A 160 11.72 9.32 8.01
CA ASP A 160 13.04 9.23 8.62
C ASP A 160 13.56 7.80 8.68
N LEU A 161 12.67 6.82 8.87
CA LEU A 161 13.02 5.41 8.78
C LEU A 161 13.46 5.05 7.34
N ASP A 162 12.72 5.47 6.33
CA ASP A 162 13.04 5.21 4.92
C ASP A 162 14.38 5.85 4.52
N LEU A 163 14.60 7.13 4.87
CA LEU A 163 15.87 7.82 4.62
C LEU A 163 17.06 7.12 5.29
N ARG A 164 16.91 6.69 6.54
CA ARG A 164 17.94 5.92 7.26
C ARG A 164 18.26 4.61 6.57
N ARG A 165 17.25 3.84 6.14
CA ARG A 165 17.44 2.58 5.42
C ARG A 165 18.11 2.77 4.06
N ARG A 166 17.91 3.92 3.41
CA ARG A 166 18.57 4.30 2.14
C ARG A 166 19.97 4.92 2.33
N GLY A 167 20.42 5.14 3.55
CA GLY A 167 21.71 5.78 3.84
C GLY A 167 21.76 7.27 3.50
N ILE A 168 20.61 7.93 3.37
CA ILE A 168 20.51 9.36 3.04
C ILE A 168 20.46 10.16 4.34
N LYS A 169 21.36 11.13 4.52
CA LYS A 169 21.33 12.04 5.67
C LYS A 169 20.31 13.16 5.42
N LYS A 170 19.46 13.46 6.41
CA LYS A 170 18.64 14.69 6.42
C LYS A 170 19.60 15.90 6.36
N SER A 171 19.33 16.80 5.42
CA SER A 171 20.01 18.09 5.25
C SER A 171 19.67 19.06 6.37
#